data_AF-A0A7K3IXQ5-F1
#
_entry.id   AF-A0A7K3IXQ5-F1
#
_cell.length_a   1.000
_cell.length_b   1.000
_cell.length_c   1.000
_cell.angle_alpha   90.00
_cell.angle_beta   90.00
_cell.angle_gamma   90.00
#
_symmetry.space_group_name_H-M   'P 1'
#
loop_
_entity.id
_entity.type
_entity.pdbx_description
1 polymer ?
#
loop_
_entity_poly.entity_id
_entity_poly.type
_entity_poly.pdbx_seq_one_letter_code
_entity_poly.pdbx_strand_id
1 'polypeptide(L)'
;MINKYYEIIPVSAQMVNNLKLYDEALEAYSKPIMQIIKFTRAKKQKLNVLNASEVERYYKFPDLTAQTEYLCTVIETSISQDLPNELNFLQNYDEAKELMKQRIDMPDKLIDSFIRFTHQNNGVFPKRRRSTFHMLNDDEIEALESIFQDVFSSGK
;
A
#
# COMPACT_ATOMS: atom_id res chain seq x y z
N MET A 1 10.33 -25.82 8.52
CA MET A 1 11.03 -24.85 7.64
C MET A 1 10.24 -23.56 7.67
N ILE A 2 10.77 -22.54 8.34
CA ILE A 2 10.12 -21.21 8.37
C ILE A 2 10.49 -20.55 7.05
N ASN A 3 9.53 -20.41 6.13
CA ASN A 3 9.74 -19.63 4.92
C ASN A 3 10.09 -18.20 5.34
N LYS A 4 11.32 -17.78 5.02
CA LYS A 4 11.82 -16.44 5.31
C LYS A 4 11.25 -15.51 4.24
N TYR A 5 9.99 -15.11 4.41
CA TYR A 5 9.40 -14.03 3.61
C TYR A 5 10.13 -12.75 3.99
N TYR A 6 11.02 -12.27 3.13
CA TYR A 6 11.49 -10.89 3.21
C TYR A 6 10.33 -10.01 2.75
N GLU A 7 9.49 -9.63 3.70
CA GLU A 7 8.39 -8.70 3.44
C GLU A 7 8.98 -7.33 3.11
N ILE A 8 8.53 -6.76 2.00
CA ILE A 8 8.94 -5.43 1.56
C ILE A 8 8.11 -4.45 2.39
N ILE A 9 8.78 -3.65 3.24
CA ILE A 9 8.09 -2.61 4.02
C ILE A 9 7.40 -1.63 3.05
N PRO A 10 6.08 -1.40 3.15
CA PRO A 10 5.30 -0.65 2.17
C PRO A 10 5.43 0.87 2.35
N VAL A 11 6.66 1.38 2.39
CA VAL A 11 6.98 2.80 2.61
C VAL A 11 6.29 3.70 1.58
N SER A 12 6.29 3.30 0.30
CA SER A 12 5.65 4.09 -0.77
C SER A 12 4.13 4.19 -0.62
N ALA A 13 3.47 3.15 -0.12
CA ALA A 13 2.03 3.18 0.12
C ALA A 13 1.68 4.17 1.24
N GLN A 14 2.47 4.19 2.32
CA GLN A 14 2.31 5.17 3.40
C GLN A 14 2.54 6.61 2.94
N MET A 15 3.52 6.84 2.08
CA MET A 15 3.75 8.17 1.51
C MET A 15 2.55 8.64 0.68
N VAL A 16 1.95 7.75 -0.13
CA VAL A 16 0.74 8.05 -0.93
C VAL A 16 -0.49 8.31 -0.06
N ASN A 17 -0.64 7.59 1.05
CA ASN A 17 -1.74 7.83 1.99
C ASN A 17 -1.62 9.19 2.70
N ASN A 18 -0.40 9.74 2.80
CA ASN A 18 -0.11 10.98 3.50
C ASN A 18 0.65 11.99 2.62
N LEU A 19 0.10 12.29 1.43
CA LEU A 19 0.71 13.21 0.45
C LEU A 19 1.06 14.57 1.04
N LYS A 20 0.26 15.07 2.00
CA LYS A 20 0.54 16.36 2.65
C LYS A 20 1.88 16.36 3.39
N LEU A 21 2.16 15.34 4.20
CA LEU A 21 3.43 15.23 4.94
C LEU A 21 4.60 15.00 4.00
N TYR A 22 4.37 14.25 2.92
CA TYR A 22 5.36 14.08 1.85
C TYR A 22 5.73 15.41 1.20
N ASP A 23 4.73 16.20 0.81
CA ASP A 23 4.94 17.52 0.21
C ASP A 23 5.64 18.46 1.19
N GLU A 24 5.22 18.50 2.46
CA GLU A 24 5.87 19.30 3.51
C GLU A 24 7.36 18.93 3.66
N ALA A 25 7.68 17.63 3.67
CA ALA A 25 9.06 17.15 3.73
C ALA A 25 9.86 17.59 2.49
N LEU A 26 9.31 17.52 1.27
CA LEU A 26 10.00 18.00 0.07
C LEU A 26 10.17 19.53 0.04
N GLU A 27 9.16 20.26 0.50
CA GLU A 27 9.13 21.71 0.53
C GLU A 27 10.13 22.28 1.55
N ALA A 28 10.39 21.57 2.65
CA ALA A 28 11.37 21.97 3.66
C ALA A 28 12.77 22.23 3.07
N TYR A 29 13.16 21.49 2.04
CA TYR A 29 14.44 21.67 1.35
C TYR A 29 14.33 22.49 0.06
N SER A 30 13.26 22.29 -0.72
CA SER A 30 13.13 22.93 -2.03
C SER A 30 12.78 24.42 -1.94
N LYS A 31 11.93 24.86 -0.98
CA LYS A 31 11.53 26.27 -0.88
C LYS A 31 12.70 27.23 -0.66
N PRO A 32 13.65 26.97 0.27
CA PRO A 32 14.82 27.84 0.45
C PRO A 32 15.67 27.95 -0.82
N ILE A 33 15.91 26.83 -1.51
CA ILE A 33 16.72 26.81 -2.74
C ILE A 33 16.03 27.60 -3.86
N MET A 34 14.71 27.46 -3.99
CA MET A 34 13.93 28.16 -5.02
C MET A 34 13.98 29.69 -4.88
N GLN A 35 14.28 30.23 -3.69
CA GLN A 35 14.43 31.67 -3.47
C GLN A 35 15.77 32.23 -3.94
N ILE A 36 16.80 31.38 -4.04
CA ILE A 36 18.18 31.80 -4.37
C ILE A 36 18.63 31.35 -5.75
N ILE A 37 18.09 30.25 -6.27
CA ILE A 37 18.51 29.67 -7.55
C ILE A 37 17.99 30.51 -8.71
N LYS A 38 18.90 30.88 -9.61
CA LYS A 38 18.58 31.54 -10.87
C LYS A 38 18.79 30.53 -11.98
N PHE A 39 17.76 30.25 -12.77
CA PHE A 39 17.87 29.32 -13.89
C PHE A 39 17.06 29.78 -15.10
N THR A 40 17.45 29.28 -16.26
CA THR A 40 16.71 29.44 -17.52
C THR A 40 16.39 28.07 -18.12
N ARG A 41 15.25 27.96 -18.78
CA ARG A 41 14.85 26.76 -19.52
C ARG A 41 15.39 26.86 -20.95
N ALA A 42 16.34 26.01 -21.29
CA ALA A 42 16.84 25.87 -22.65
C ALA A 42 15.92 24.99 -23.51
N LYS A 43 16.13 24.98 -24.83
CA LYS A 43 15.45 24.03 -25.74
C LYS A 43 15.74 22.59 -25.28
N LYS A 44 14.73 21.71 -25.37
CA LYS A 44 14.75 20.29 -24.94
C LYS A 44 14.74 20.04 -23.41
N GLN A 45 13.95 20.79 -22.64
CA GLN A 45 13.75 20.55 -21.19
C GLN A 45 15.04 20.60 -20.34
N LYS A 46 16.11 21.22 -20.85
CA LYS A 46 17.35 21.40 -20.08
C LYS A 46 17.25 22.65 -19.21
N LEU A 47 17.56 22.50 -17.93
CA LEU A 47 17.69 23.61 -16.98
C LEU A 47 19.15 24.08 -16.98
N ASN A 48 19.37 25.35 -17.25
CA ASN A 48 20.67 25.99 -17.11
C ASN A 48 20.66 26.87 -15.86
N VAL A 49 21.44 26.49 -14.85
CA VAL A 49 21.60 27.27 -13.61
C VAL A 49 22.59 28.41 -13.87
N LEU A 50 22.13 29.64 -13.69
CA LEU A 50 22.86 30.87 -13.98
C LEU A 50 23.80 31.28 -12.84
N ASN A 51 23.54 30.81 -11.62
CA ASN A 51 24.37 31.07 -10.43
C ASN A 51 24.86 29.77 -9.77
N ALA A 52 25.37 28.84 -10.58
CA ALA A 52 25.75 27.50 -10.12
C ALA A 52 26.74 27.51 -8.95
N SER A 53 27.74 28.40 -8.95
CA SER A 53 28.71 28.53 -7.86
C SER A 53 28.11 28.98 -6.52
N GLU A 54 26.98 29.69 -6.54
CA GLU A 54 26.28 30.16 -5.33
C GLU A 54 25.43 29.04 -4.71
N VAL A 55 24.84 28.18 -5.55
CA VAL A 55 23.91 27.11 -5.10
C VAL A 55 24.57 25.73 -5.03
N GLU A 56 25.79 25.57 -5.53
CA GLU A 56 26.48 24.27 -5.60
C GLU A 56 26.53 23.53 -4.25
N ARG A 57 26.76 24.27 -3.15
CA ARG A 57 26.83 23.69 -1.81
C ARG A 57 25.54 23.00 -1.38
N TYR A 58 24.37 23.51 -1.78
CA TYR A 58 23.09 22.85 -1.51
C TYR A 58 23.00 21.50 -2.22
N TYR A 59 23.57 21.33 -3.41
CA TYR A 59 23.51 20.03 -4.08
C TYR A 59 24.61 19.07 -3.62
N LYS A 60 25.76 19.58 -3.18
CA LYS A 60 26.88 18.76 -2.68
C LYS A 60 26.70 18.30 -1.24
N PHE A 61 26.17 19.16 -0.39
CA PHE A 61 26.05 18.94 1.05
C PHE A 61 24.65 19.35 1.50
N PRO A 62 23.60 18.66 1.01
CA PRO A 62 22.23 19.00 1.39
C PRO A 62 22.00 18.69 2.87
N ASP A 63 21.42 19.64 3.59
CA ASP A 63 20.80 19.35 4.88
C ASP A 63 19.46 18.66 4.62
N LEU A 64 19.44 17.33 4.77
CA LEU A 64 18.26 16.50 4.56
C LEU A 64 17.63 16.03 5.88
N THR A 65 17.85 16.77 6.97
CA THR A 65 17.37 16.38 8.31
C THR A 65 15.86 16.14 8.29
N ALA A 66 15.08 17.10 7.79
CA ALA A 66 13.62 17.01 7.73
C ALA A 66 13.11 15.82 6.88
N GLN A 67 13.77 15.53 5.75
CA GLN A 67 13.42 14.40 4.88
C GLN A 67 13.76 13.07 5.55
N THR A 68 14.87 13.03 6.29
CA THR A 68 15.31 11.84 7.02
C THR A 68 14.36 11.55 8.18
N GLU A 69 13.99 12.57 8.97
CA GLU A 69 13.01 12.45 10.06
C GLU A 69 11.64 11.99 9.53
N TYR A 70 11.18 12.58 8.44
CA TYR A 70 9.96 12.14 7.75
C TYR A 70 10.05 10.66 7.34
N LEU A 71 11.14 10.26 6.66
CA LEU A 71 11.31 8.88 6.22
C LEU A 71 11.34 7.91 7.40
N CYS A 72 12.03 8.25 8.50
CA CYS A 72 12.02 7.47 9.72
C CYS A 72 10.60 7.28 10.26
N THR A 73 9.79 8.34 10.27
CA THR A 73 8.38 8.30 10.73
C THR A 73 7.53 7.39 9.84
N VAL A 74 7.72 7.47 8.51
CA VAL A 74 7.03 6.60 7.55
C VAL A 74 7.40 5.15 7.79
N ILE A 75 8.69 4.84 7.95
CA ILE A 75 9.17 3.48 8.22
C ILE A 75 8.59 2.94 9.54
N GLU A 76 8.65 3.74 10.61
CA GLU A 76 8.10 3.37 11.91
C GLU A 76 6.60 3.08 11.83
N THR A 77 5.85 3.92 11.11
CA THR A 77 4.41 3.72 10.89
C THR A 77 4.14 2.44 10.10
N SER A 78 4.87 2.20 9.01
CA SER A 78 4.72 0.97 8.23
C SER A 78 5.02 -0.29 9.04
N ILE A 79 6.04 -0.26 9.90
CA ILE A 79 6.38 -1.41 10.75
C ILE A 79 5.36 -1.60 11.87
N SER A 80 4.90 -0.53 12.50
CA SER A 80 4.04 -0.60 13.68
C SER A 80 2.57 -0.82 13.37
N GLN A 81 2.11 -0.44 12.17
CA GLN A 81 0.69 -0.48 11.80
C GLN A 81 0.44 -1.36 10.59
N ASP A 82 1.08 -1.06 9.45
CA ASP A 82 0.75 -1.75 8.20
C ASP A 82 1.16 -3.22 8.22
N LEU A 83 2.38 -3.50 8.68
CA LEU A 83 2.92 -4.84 8.68
C LEU A 83 2.11 -5.81 9.57
N PRO A 84 1.73 -5.46 10.82
CA PRO A 84 0.80 -6.28 11.60
C PRO A 84 -0.55 -6.49 10.93
N ASN A 85 -1.11 -5.45 10.31
CA ASN A 85 -2.40 -5.55 9.60
C ASN A 85 -2.30 -6.48 8.39
N GLU A 86 -1.21 -6.40 7.61
CA GLU A 86 -0.94 -7.28 6.48
C GLU A 86 -0.76 -8.73 6.94
N LEU A 87 0.00 -8.96 8.01
CA LEU A 87 0.19 -10.30 8.55
C LEU A 87 -1.13 -10.92 9.05
N ASN A 88 -1.94 -10.14 9.77
CA ASN A 88 -3.27 -10.57 10.19
C ASN A 88 -4.18 -10.88 8.99
N PHE A 89 -4.12 -10.06 7.94
CA PHE A 89 -4.85 -10.32 6.70
C PHE A 89 -4.41 -11.63 6.06
N LEU A 90 -3.10 -11.92 5.99
CA LEU A 90 -2.58 -13.17 5.42
C LEU A 90 -3.03 -14.39 6.22
N GLN A 91 -3.00 -14.31 7.55
CA GLN A 91 -3.49 -15.39 8.42
C GLN A 91 -4.98 -15.67 8.19
N ASN A 92 -5.81 -14.61 8.22
CA ASN A 92 -7.24 -14.71 7.96
C ASN A 92 -7.54 -15.20 6.54
N TYR A 93 -6.72 -14.82 5.57
CA TYR A 93 -6.83 -15.28 4.20
C TYR A 93 -6.63 -16.79 4.09
N ASP A 94 -5.55 -17.32 4.69
CA ASP A 94 -5.25 -18.75 4.67
C ASP A 94 -6.33 -19.55 5.39
N GLU A 95 -6.81 -19.07 6.55
CA GLU A 95 -7.90 -19.71 7.30
C GLU A 95 -9.21 -19.73 6.50
N ALA A 96 -9.63 -18.57 5.97
CA ALA A 96 -10.86 -18.49 5.18
C ALA A 96 -10.78 -19.39 3.94
N LYS A 97 -9.62 -19.43 3.27
CA LYS A 97 -9.41 -20.29 2.11
C LYS A 97 -9.61 -21.77 2.45
N GLU A 98 -9.03 -22.24 3.55
CA GLU A 98 -9.17 -23.64 3.96
C GLU A 98 -10.60 -23.98 4.38
N LEU A 99 -11.29 -23.10 5.11
CA LEU A 99 -12.70 -23.30 5.48
C LEU A 99 -13.62 -23.32 4.24
N MET A 100 -13.39 -22.44 3.27
CA MET A 100 -14.16 -22.41 2.02
C MET A 100 -13.96 -23.68 1.20
N LYS A 101 -12.72 -24.20 1.11
CA LYS A 101 -12.41 -25.47 0.44
C LYS A 101 -13.12 -26.66 1.07
N GLN A 102 -13.22 -26.69 2.40
CA GLN A 102 -13.93 -27.74 3.12
C GLN A 102 -15.44 -27.65 2.91
N ARG A 103 -15.96 -26.44 2.70
CA ARG A 103 -17.39 -26.19 2.51
C ARG A 103 -17.86 -26.49 1.08
N ILE A 104 -17.08 -26.11 0.07
CA ILE A 104 -17.46 -26.16 -1.34
C ILE A 104 -16.28 -26.65 -2.19
N ASP A 105 -16.54 -27.64 -3.04
CA ASP A 105 -15.57 -28.09 -4.05
C ASP A 105 -15.55 -27.12 -5.23
N MET A 106 -14.50 -26.29 -5.29
CA MET A 106 -14.28 -25.33 -6.36
C MET A 106 -12.80 -25.05 -6.58
N PRO A 107 -12.38 -24.67 -7.81
CA PRO A 107 -10.99 -24.33 -8.09
C PRO A 107 -10.42 -23.26 -7.16
N ASP A 108 -9.20 -23.47 -6.64
CA ASP A 108 -8.49 -22.53 -5.76
C ASP A 108 -8.51 -21.08 -6.28
N LYS A 109 -8.34 -20.88 -7.59
CA LYS A 109 -8.35 -19.54 -8.19
C LYS A 109 -9.67 -18.79 -7.98
N LEU A 110 -10.80 -19.51 -7.95
CA LEU A 110 -12.10 -18.91 -7.69
C LEU A 110 -12.28 -18.57 -6.21
N ILE A 111 -11.76 -19.40 -5.30
CA ILE A 111 -11.74 -19.09 -3.85
C ILE A 111 -10.90 -17.85 -3.61
N ASP A 112 -9.69 -17.81 -4.18
CA ASP A 112 -8.79 -16.67 -4.07
C ASP A 112 -9.41 -15.38 -4.64
N SER A 113 -10.25 -15.50 -5.67
CA SER A 113 -10.97 -14.38 -6.28
C SER A 113 -12.15 -13.95 -5.42
N PHE A 114 -12.88 -14.90 -4.83
CA PHE A 114 -13.99 -14.65 -3.93
C PHE A 114 -13.52 -13.84 -2.72
N ILE A 115 -12.51 -14.34 -1.98
CA ILE A 115 -11.94 -13.66 -0.81
C ILE A 115 -11.49 -12.23 -1.18
N ARG A 116 -10.81 -12.06 -2.32
CA ARG A 116 -10.38 -10.73 -2.78
C ARG A 116 -11.54 -9.79 -3.08
N PHE A 117 -12.57 -10.25 -3.78
CA PHE A 117 -13.72 -9.39 -4.12
C PHE A 117 -14.56 -9.03 -2.90
N THR A 118 -14.72 -9.96 -1.96
CA THR A 118 -15.44 -9.74 -0.70
C THR A 118 -14.67 -8.76 0.19
N HIS A 119 -13.35 -8.93 0.33
CA HIS A 119 -12.49 -7.99 1.06
C HIS A 119 -12.51 -6.57 0.48
N GLN A 120 -12.38 -6.44 -0.85
CA GLN A 120 -12.45 -5.14 -1.54
C GLN A 120 -13.81 -4.43 -1.41
N ASN A 121 -14.85 -5.18 -1.06
CA ASN A 121 -16.21 -4.68 -0.90
C ASN A 121 -16.68 -4.78 0.56
N ASN A 122 -15.76 -4.56 1.51
CA ASN A 122 -16.01 -4.46 2.95
C ASN A 122 -16.76 -5.66 3.55
N GLY A 123 -16.41 -6.87 3.12
CA GLY A 123 -16.99 -8.10 3.68
C GLY A 123 -18.26 -8.57 2.99
N VAL A 124 -18.69 -7.91 1.91
CA VAL A 124 -19.89 -8.29 1.14
C VAL A 124 -19.49 -8.72 -0.27
N PHE A 125 -19.95 -9.87 -0.74
CA PHE A 125 -19.67 -10.33 -2.08
C PHE A 125 -20.41 -9.47 -3.11
N PRO A 126 -19.69 -8.86 -4.09
CA PRO A 126 -20.32 -7.91 -5.00
C PRO A 126 -21.19 -8.61 -6.05
N LYS A 127 -22.49 -8.27 -6.11
CA LYS A 127 -23.48 -8.83 -7.06
C LYS A 127 -23.01 -8.84 -8.53
N ARG A 128 -22.25 -7.82 -8.95
CA ARG A 128 -21.68 -7.72 -10.31
C ARG A 128 -20.74 -8.87 -10.69
N ARG A 129 -20.21 -9.62 -9.71
CA ARG A 129 -19.32 -10.76 -9.92
C ARG A 129 -20.07 -12.10 -9.96
N ARG A 130 -21.39 -12.12 -9.75
CA ARG A 130 -22.20 -13.36 -9.74
C ARG A 130 -22.04 -14.21 -11.00
N SER A 131 -21.89 -13.59 -12.17
CA SER A 131 -21.70 -14.31 -13.45
C SER A 131 -20.41 -15.14 -13.49
N THR A 132 -19.35 -14.68 -12.82
CA THR A 132 -18.09 -15.45 -12.68
C THR A 132 -18.25 -16.65 -11.76
N PHE A 133 -19.28 -16.64 -10.90
CA PHE A 133 -19.58 -17.68 -9.90
C PHE A 133 -20.91 -18.39 -10.17
N HIS A 134 -21.28 -18.55 -11.45
CA HIS A 134 -22.56 -19.15 -11.87
C HIS A 134 -22.73 -20.63 -11.48
N MET A 135 -21.63 -21.32 -11.15
CA MET A 135 -21.66 -22.69 -10.64
C MET A 135 -22.17 -22.78 -9.20
N LEU A 136 -22.20 -21.68 -8.45
CA LEU A 136 -22.66 -21.64 -7.06
C LEU A 136 -24.11 -21.18 -7.00
N ASN A 137 -24.93 -21.82 -6.17
CA ASN A 137 -26.27 -21.32 -5.84
C ASN A 137 -26.19 -20.16 -4.81
N ASP A 138 -27.33 -19.54 -4.48
CA ASP A 138 -27.34 -18.37 -3.58
C ASP A 138 -26.95 -18.76 -2.15
N ASP A 139 -27.41 -19.91 -1.65
CA ASP A 139 -27.07 -20.44 -0.32
C ASP A 139 -25.55 -20.69 -0.17
N GLU A 140 -24.90 -21.15 -1.23
CA GLU A 140 -23.46 -21.37 -1.30
C GLU A 140 -22.68 -20.05 -1.25
N ILE A 141 -23.15 -19.00 -1.94
CA ILE A 141 -22.54 -17.67 -1.85
C ILE A 141 -22.68 -17.11 -0.43
N GLU A 142 -23.86 -17.23 0.16
CA GLU A 142 -24.11 -16.78 1.54
C GLU A 142 -23.23 -17.53 2.54
N ALA A 143 -23.06 -18.86 2.36
CA ALA A 143 -22.17 -19.65 3.20
C ALA A 143 -20.70 -19.19 3.10
N LEU A 144 -20.20 -18.93 1.88
CA LEU A 144 -18.84 -18.42 1.70
C LEU A 144 -18.68 -17.00 2.26
N GLU A 145 -19.68 -16.15 2.12
CA GLU A 145 -19.67 -14.80 2.69
C GLU A 145 -19.66 -14.83 4.22
N SER A 146 -20.45 -15.72 4.84
CA SER A 146 -20.44 -15.94 6.30
C SER A 146 -19.07 -16.40 6.78
N ILE A 147 -18.45 -17.39 6.12
CA ILE A 147 -17.09 -17.85 6.45
C ILE A 147 -16.10 -16.69 6.41
N PHE A 148 -16.17 -15.86 5.37
CA PHE A 148 -15.32 -14.68 5.28
C PHE A 148 -15.55 -13.72 6.46
N GLN A 149 -16.81 -13.39 6.76
CA GLN A 149 -17.13 -12.46 7.83
C GLN A 149 -16.70 -12.98 9.20
N ASP A 150 -16.88 -14.27 9.48
CA ASP A 150 -16.51 -14.91 10.74
C ASP A 150 -14.99 -14.83 10.96
N VAL A 151 -14.20 -15.23 9.96
CA VAL A 151 -12.73 -15.22 10.05
C VAL A 151 -12.20 -13.78 10.17
N PHE A 152 -12.69 -12.86 9.32
CA PHE A 152 -12.19 -11.48 9.30
C PHE A 152 -12.74 -10.60 10.43
N SER A 153 -13.76 -11.06 11.18
CA SER A 153 -14.26 -10.39 12.38
C SER A 153 -13.67 -10.93 13.69
N SER A 154 -13.19 -12.18 13.70
CA SER A 154 -12.64 -12.85 14.89
C SER A 154 -11.26 -12.33 15.33
N GLY A 155 -10.58 -11.54 14.48
CA GLY A 155 -9.29 -10.92 14.77
C GLY A 155 -9.36 -9.50 15.38
N LYS A 156 -10.52 -9.07 15.91
CA LYS A 156 -10.68 -7.78 16.60
C LYS A 156 -10.59 -7.91 18.12
#